data_AF-A0A2N1UNL1-F1
#
_entry.id   AF-A0A2N1UNL1-F1
#
_cell.length_a   1.000
_cell.length_b   1.000
_cell.length_c   1.000
_cell.angle_alpha   90.00
_cell.angle_beta   90.00
_cell.angle_gamma   90.00
#
_symmetry.space_group_name_H-M   'P 1'
#
loop_
_entity.id
_entity.type
_entity.pdbx_description
1 polymer ?
#
loop_
_entity_poly.entity_id
_entity_poly.type
_entity_poly.pdbx_seq_one_letter_code
_entity_poly.pdbx_strand_id
1 'polypeptide(L)'
;MSPTLKQYVIALYESLKNEKEIDQKIFNFVKVLKKNNDLKLKNKIILEFEKYWKKEQGIIDVLIKKIKPLEEEQKNKLINWITTHDLQLINKKIKEVKIKEEIDKNLIGGMILKIGDSIIDGSIKKQLKILKEKLI
;
A
#
# COMPACT_ATOMS: atom_id res chain seq x y z
N MET A 1 -18.57 21.96 10.06
CA MET A 1 -17.85 20.68 10.26
C MET A 1 -16.40 20.87 9.86
N SER A 2 -15.45 20.50 10.71
CA SER A 2 -14.03 20.51 10.34
C SER A 2 -13.72 19.38 9.35
N PRO A 3 -12.91 19.60 8.31
CA PRO A 3 -12.58 18.55 7.36
C PRO A 3 -11.83 17.39 8.02
N THR A 4 -12.10 16.18 7.55
CA THR A 4 -11.37 14.98 7.99
C THR A 4 -10.02 14.87 7.28
N LEU A 5 -9.10 14.07 7.84
CA LEU A 5 -7.81 13.76 7.21
C LEU A 5 -7.97 13.25 5.77
N LYS A 6 -8.96 12.38 5.54
CA LYS A 6 -9.27 11.83 4.21
C LYS A 6 -9.71 12.91 3.22
N GLN A 7 -10.54 13.87 3.67
CA GLN A 7 -10.97 14.99 2.83
C GLN A 7 -9.80 15.90 2.46
N TYR A 8 -8.86 16.15 3.38
CA TYR A 8 -7.64 16.91 3.06
C TYR A 8 -6.78 16.22 2.00
N VAL A 9 -6.60 14.90 2.11
CA VAL A 9 -5.83 14.11 1.15
C VAL A 9 -6.45 14.16 -0.25
N ILE A 10 -7.77 13.95 -0.34
CA ILE A 10 -8.49 13.98 -1.62
C ILE A 10 -8.40 15.37 -2.25
N ALA A 11 -8.67 16.43 -1.48
CA ALA A 11 -8.61 17.81 -1.98
C ALA A 11 -7.21 18.19 -2.47
N LEU A 12 -6.16 17.80 -1.74
CA LEU A 12 -4.78 18.02 -2.17
C LEU A 12 -4.49 17.28 -3.48
N TYR A 13 -4.87 16.01 -3.58
CA TYR A 13 -4.69 15.20 -4.79
C TYR A 13 -5.41 15.78 -6.01
N GLU A 14 -6.67 16.15 -5.87
CA GLU A 14 -7.45 16.76 -6.95
C GLU A 14 -6.84 18.09 -7.41
N SER A 15 -6.36 18.91 -6.47
CA SER A 15 -5.71 20.18 -6.80
C SER A 15 -4.43 19.97 -7.61
N LEU A 16 -3.65 18.93 -7.28
CA LEU A 16 -2.35 18.62 -7.89
C LEU A 16 -2.46 17.78 -9.16
N LYS A 17 -3.65 17.26 -9.50
CA LYS A 17 -3.87 16.47 -10.72
C LYS A 17 -3.47 17.22 -12.00
N ASN A 18 -3.59 18.55 -11.99
CA ASN A 18 -3.12 19.41 -13.06
C ASN A 18 -1.72 19.92 -12.72
N GLU A 19 -0.72 19.61 -13.55
CA GLU A 19 0.72 19.91 -13.33
C GLU A 19 1.09 21.40 -13.38
N LYS A 20 0.11 22.29 -13.47
CA LYS A 20 0.31 23.73 -13.42
C LYS A 20 0.25 24.24 -11.99
N GLU A 21 1.15 25.17 -11.66
CA GLU A 21 1.13 25.97 -10.42
C GLU A 21 1.18 25.13 -9.13
N ILE A 22 1.97 24.04 -9.15
CA ILE A 22 2.10 23.12 -8.00
C ILE A 22 2.45 23.87 -6.71
N ASP A 23 3.46 24.75 -6.76
CA ASP A 23 3.92 25.50 -5.59
C ASP A 23 2.81 26.40 -5.01
N GLN A 24 2.06 27.08 -5.88
CA GLN A 24 0.96 27.94 -5.48
C GLN A 24 -0.18 27.14 -4.83
N LYS A 25 -0.48 25.96 -5.37
CA LYS A 25 -1.51 25.05 -4.83
C LYS A 25 -1.12 24.50 -3.47
N ILE A 26 0.14 24.08 -3.30
CA ILE A 26 0.67 23.64 -2.01
C ILE A 26 0.62 24.79 -1.01
N PHE A 27 1.05 25.98 -1.41
CA PHE A 27 1.00 27.17 -0.54
C PHE A 27 -0.43 27.52 -0.10
N ASN A 28 -1.38 27.48 -1.03
CA ASN A 28 -2.80 27.70 -0.73
C ASN A 28 -3.36 26.60 0.20
N PHE A 29 -2.98 25.35 0.00
CA PHE A 29 -3.36 24.25 0.87
C PHE A 29 -2.84 24.45 2.31
N VAL A 30 -1.58 24.86 2.46
CA VAL A 30 -0.99 25.19 3.77
C VAL A 30 -1.73 26.35 4.44
N LYS A 31 -2.14 27.38 3.67
CA LYS A 31 -2.99 28.47 4.20
C LYS A 31 -4.33 27.95 4.73
N VAL A 32 -4.97 27.02 4.02
CA VAL A 32 -6.23 26.39 4.47
C VAL A 32 -6.01 25.60 5.76
N LEU A 33 -4.95 24.80 5.86
CA LEU A 33 -4.59 24.09 7.09
C LEU A 33 -4.35 25.05 8.26
N LYS A 34 -3.67 26.17 8.01
CA LYS A 34 -3.46 27.21 9.03
C LYS A 34 -4.78 27.84 9.48
N LYS A 35 -5.66 28.18 8.53
CA LYS A 35 -6.98 28.78 8.82
C LYS A 35 -7.85 27.84 9.68
N ASN A 36 -7.77 26.54 9.45
CA ASN A 36 -8.53 25.53 10.19
C ASN A 36 -7.83 25.04 11.47
N ASN A 37 -6.65 25.58 11.80
CA ASN A 37 -5.83 25.15 12.94
C ASN A 37 -5.38 23.67 12.89
N ASP A 38 -5.23 23.15 11.67
CA ASP A 38 -4.93 21.74 11.37
C ASP A 38 -3.48 21.50 10.92
N LEU A 39 -2.59 22.50 11.06
CA LEU A 39 -1.17 22.37 10.71
C LEU A 39 -0.47 21.19 11.41
N LYS A 40 -0.93 20.80 12.60
CA LYS A 40 -0.45 19.61 13.32
C LYS A 40 -0.65 18.30 12.53
N LEU A 41 -1.61 18.27 11.60
CA LEU A 41 -1.92 17.11 10.77
C LEU A 41 -1.02 17.00 9.53
N LYS A 42 -0.18 18.01 9.23
CA LYS A 42 0.63 18.08 8.00
C LYS A 42 1.38 16.78 7.70
N ASN A 43 2.06 16.19 8.69
CA ASN A 43 2.83 14.96 8.51
C ASN A 43 1.91 13.77 8.17
N LYS A 44 0.76 13.68 8.83
CA LYS A 44 -0.24 12.64 8.54
C LYS A 44 -0.83 12.80 7.15
N ILE A 45 -1.12 14.04 6.73
CA ILE A 45 -1.63 14.35 5.38
C ILE A 45 -0.61 13.94 4.33
N ILE A 46 0.67 14.27 4.50
CA ILE A 46 1.74 13.91 3.55
C ILE A 46 1.83 12.39 3.39
N LEU A 47 1.86 11.65 4.50
CA LEU A 47 1.94 10.18 4.47
C LEU A 47 0.72 9.54 3.80
N GLU A 48 -0.48 10.00 4.14
CA GLU A 48 -1.71 9.47 3.54
C GLU A 48 -1.88 9.90 2.07
N PHE A 49 -1.40 11.09 1.71
CA PHE A 49 -1.34 11.55 0.32
C PHE A 49 -0.45 10.66 -0.53
N GLU A 50 0.74 10.29 -0.06
CA GLU A 50 1.63 9.39 -0.79
C GLU A 50 0.95 8.04 -1.08
N LYS A 51 0.31 7.45 -0.06
CA LYS A 51 -0.44 6.20 -0.22
C LYS A 51 -1.59 6.35 -1.21
N TYR A 52 -2.36 7.43 -1.09
CA TYR A 52 -3.48 7.71 -1.99
C TYR A 52 -3.00 7.91 -3.43
N TRP A 53 -1.94 8.69 -3.64
CA TRP A 53 -1.35 8.92 -4.95
C TRP A 53 -0.85 7.62 -5.59
N LYS A 54 -0.12 6.77 -4.85
CA LYS A 54 0.31 5.44 -5.33
C LYS A 54 -0.87 4.59 -5.78
N LYS A 55 -1.92 4.55 -4.95
CA LYS A 55 -3.17 3.83 -5.26
C LYS A 55 -3.84 4.36 -6.53
N GLU A 56 -3.92 5.68 -6.71
CA GLU A 56 -4.50 6.29 -7.90
C GLU A 56 -3.66 6.05 -9.17
N GLN A 57 -2.33 5.99 -9.04
CA GLN A 57 -1.43 5.65 -10.14
C GLN A 57 -1.41 4.14 -10.47
N GLY A 58 -2.03 3.30 -9.62
CA GLY A 58 -2.01 1.85 -9.78
C GLY A 58 -0.64 1.25 -9.44
N ILE A 59 0.13 1.90 -8.56
CA ILE A 59 1.40 1.40 -8.03
C ILE A 59 1.10 0.62 -6.75
N ILE A 60 1.54 -0.63 -6.68
CA ILE A 60 1.33 -1.48 -5.52
C ILE A 60 2.68 -1.94 -4.98
N ASP A 61 2.92 -1.62 -3.71
CA ASP A 61 4.06 -2.11 -2.95
C ASP A 61 3.72 -3.50 -2.38
N VAL A 62 4.50 -4.51 -2.77
CA VAL A 62 4.38 -5.90 -2.32
C VAL A 62 5.62 -6.24 -1.51
N LEU A 63 5.45 -6.46 -0.21
CA LEU A 63 6.49 -6.99 0.65
C LEU A 63 6.36 -8.50 0.76
N ILE A 64 7.45 -9.20 0.44
CA ILE A 64 7.52 -10.66 0.50
C ILE A 64 8.50 -11.04 1.61
N LYS A 65 7.99 -11.76 2.62
CA LYS A 65 8.84 -12.40 3.64
C LYS A 65 9.01 -13.88 3.35
N LYS A 66 10.27 -14.30 3.16
CA LYS A 66 10.66 -15.68 2.82
C LYS A 66 11.95 -16.07 3.54
N ILE A 67 12.21 -17.37 3.62
CA ILE A 67 13.44 -17.90 4.22
C ILE A 67 14.62 -17.95 3.23
N LYS A 68 14.32 -17.93 1.92
CA LYS A 68 15.27 -17.92 0.81
C LYS A 68 14.80 -16.90 -0.25
N PRO A 69 15.73 -16.29 -1.01
CA PRO A 69 15.38 -15.43 -2.14
C PRO A 69 14.52 -16.17 -3.15
N LEU A 70 13.67 -15.43 -3.85
CA LEU A 70 12.93 -15.98 -4.98
C LEU A 70 13.80 -16.10 -6.21
N GLU A 71 13.63 -17.19 -6.94
CA GLU A 71 14.10 -17.27 -8.33
C GLU A 71 13.24 -16.36 -9.23
N GLU A 72 13.83 -15.80 -10.28
CA GLU A 72 13.16 -14.87 -11.18
C GLU A 72 11.86 -15.45 -11.80
N GLU A 73 11.84 -16.74 -12.12
CA GLU A 73 10.63 -17.41 -12.62
C GLU A 73 9.49 -17.39 -11.59
N GLN A 74 9.82 -17.61 -10.31
CA GLN A 74 8.86 -17.58 -9.21
C GLN A 74 8.35 -16.16 -8.95
N LYS A 75 9.20 -15.14 -9.10
CA LYS A 75 8.78 -13.73 -9.02
C LYS A 75 7.80 -13.40 -10.13
N ASN A 76 8.09 -13.79 -11.37
CA ASN A 76 7.22 -13.53 -12.52
C ASN A 76 5.86 -14.20 -12.37
N LYS A 77 5.82 -15.46 -11.90
CA LYS A 77 4.55 -16.14 -11.58
C LYS A 77 3.77 -15.40 -10.49
N LEU A 78 4.44 -14.88 -9.47
CA LEU A 78 3.81 -14.13 -8.40
C LEU A 78 3.27 -12.77 -8.87
N ILE A 79 4.04 -12.03 -9.69
CA ILE A 79 3.59 -10.78 -10.32
C ILE A 79 2.35 -11.04 -11.18
N ASN A 80 2.36 -12.09 -11.99
CA ASN A 80 1.21 -12.48 -12.79
C ASN A 80 0.01 -12.86 -11.92
N TRP A 81 0.21 -13.59 -10.83
CA TRP A 81 -0.86 -13.97 -9.91
C TRP A 81 -1.44 -12.74 -9.19
N ILE A 82 -0.61 -11.85 -8.64
CA ILE A 82 -1.05 -10.60 -7.99
C ILE A 82 -1.77 -9.71 -8.99
N THR A 83 -1.22 -9.58 -10.19
CA THR A 83 -1.89 -8.80 -11.24
C THR A 83 -3.23 -9.46 -11.56
N THR A 84 -3.32 -10.76 -11.86
CA THR A 84 -4.59 -11.39 -12.28
C THR A 84 -5.65 -11.54 -11.18
N HIS A 85 -5.26 -11.89 -9.95
CA HIS A 85 -6.20 -12.23 -8.87
C HIS A 85 -6.55 -11.02 -8.00
N ASP A 86 -5.58 -10.14 -7.70
CA ASP A 86 -5.80 -8.91 -6.92
C ASP A 86 -6.39 -7.76 -7.78
N LEU A 87 -6.38 -7.89 -9.12
CA LEU A 87 -7.14 -7.03 -10.05
C LEU A 87 -8.63 -6.93 -9.67
N GLN A 88 -9.19 -7.98 -9.06
CA GLN A 88 -10.59 -8.01 -8.62
C GLN A 88 -10.82 -7.27 -7.30
N LEU A 89 -9.81 -7.17 -6.43
CA LEU A 89 -9.94 -6.57 -5.10
C LEU A 89 -9.75 -5.04 -5.13
N ILE A 90 -9.02 -4.51 -6.12
CA ILE A 90 -8.61 -3.11 -6.14
C ILE A 90 -9.43 -2.26 -7.14
N ASN A 91 -10.26 -2.88 -8.00
CA ASN A 91 -11.13 -2.20 -8.99
C ASN A 91 -10.40 -1.13 -9.85
N LYS A 92 -9.07 -1.23 -9.98
CA LYS A 92 -8.23 -0.31 -10.73
C LYS A 92 -7.14 -1.07 -11.46
N LYS A 93 -6.81 -0.58 -12.66
CA LYS A 93 -5.74 -1.13 -13.50
C LYS A 93 -4.40 -0.89 -12.81
N ILE A 94 -3.80 -1.95 -12.28
CA ILE A 94 -2.44 -1.94 -11.73
C ILE A 94 -1.48 -1.63 -12.88
N LYS A 95 -0.67 -0.59 -12.72
CA LYS A 95 0.33 -0.18 -13.71
C LYS A 95 1.72 -0.67 -13.35
N GLU A 96 2.02 -0.80 -12.06
CA GLU A 96 3.36 -1.15 -11.57
C GLU A 96 3.27 -1.93 -10.26
N VAL A 97 4.03 -3.02 -10.15
CA VAL A 97 4.17 -3.84 -8.93
C VAL A 97 5.60 -3.70 -8.43
N LYS A 98 5.80 -3.10 -7.27
CA LYS A 98 7.10 -2.95 -6.63
C LYS A 98 7.27 -4.03 -5.58
N ILE A 99 8.11 -5.02 -5.88
CA ILE A 99 8.40 -6.12 -4.95
C ILE A 99 9.59 -5.75 -4.08
N LYS A 100 9.40 -5.84 -2.76
CA LYS A 100 10.48 -5.81 -1.77
C LYS A 100 10.57 -7.18 -1.12
N GLU A 101 11.76 -7.78 -1.13
CA GLU A 101 12.03 -9.06 -0.47
C GLU A 101 12.71 -8.82 0.89
N GLU A 102 12.18 -9.45 1.94
CA GLU A 102 12.78 -9.48 3.27
C GLU A 102 13.02 -10.95 3.67
N ILE A 103 14.27 -11.26 4.01
CA ILE A 103 14.64 -12.59 4.48
C ILE A 103 14.33 -12.68 5.97
N ASP A 104 13.34 -13.50 6.33
CA ASP A 104 12.97 -13.76 7.72
C ASP A 104 13.31 -15.20 8.09
N LYS A 105 14.40 -15.36 8.86
CA LYS A 105 14.91 -16.67 9.31
C LYS A 105 14.02 -17.34 10.36
N ASN A 106 13.06 -16.61 10.95
CA ASN A 106 12.10 -17.16 11.91
C ASN A 106 10.92 -17.86 11.23
N LEU A 107 10.77 -17.69 9.91
CA LEU A 107 9.82 -18.47 9.11
C LEU A 107 10.32 -19.91 9.02
N ILE A 108 9.51 -20.87 9.50
CA ILE A 108 9.79 -22.30 9.36
C ILE A 108 9.67 -22.74 7.89
N GLY A 109 8.85 -22.04 7.12
CA GLY A 109 8.71 -22.17 5.67
C GLY A 109 7.43 -21.52 5.15
N GLY A 110 7.24 -21.53 3.82
CA GLY A 110 6.16 -20.79 3.15
C GLY A 110 6.53 -19.33 2.90
N MET A 111 5.52 -18.48 2.68
CA MET A 111 5.73 -17.06 2.41
C MET A 111 4.64 -16.18 3.01
N ILE A 112 5.00 -14.97 3.42
CA ILE A 112 4.05 -13.93 3.81
C ILE A 112 4.13 -12.81 2.77
N LEU A 113 2.99 -12.50 2.16
CA LEU A 113 2.85 -11.39 1.22
C LEU A 113 2.09 -10.28 1.92
N LYS A 114 2.63 -9.07 1.89
CA LYS A 114 1.92 -7.87 2.31
C LYS A 114 1.76 -6.96 1.09
N ILE A 115 0.51 -6.71 0.72
CA ILE A 115 0.11 -5.99 -0.49
C ILE A 115 -0.68 -4.77 0.00
N GLY A 116 -0.05 -3.60 0.03
CA GLY A 116 -0.63 -2.42 0.69
C GLY A 116 -1.01 -2.71 2.15
N ASP A 117 -2.31 -2.70 2.45
CA ASP A 117 -2.87 -3.00 3.77
C ASP A 117 -3.27 -4.48 3.97
N SER A 118 -3.31 -5.27 2.89
CA SER A 118 -3.67 -6.68 2.93
C SER A 118 -2.46 -7.55 3.26
N ILE A 119 -2.64 -8.54 4.13
CA ILE A 119 -1.60 -9.52 4.48
C ILE A 119 -2.11 -10.91 4.11
N ILE A 120 -1.44 -11.55 3.16
CA ILE A 120 -1.64 -12.95 2.80
C ILE A 120 -0.54 -13.76 3.47
N ASP A 121 -0.88 -14.36 4.60
CA ASP A 121 0.00 -15.27 5.31
C ASP A 121 -0.22 -16.70 4.78
N GLY A 122 0.73 -17.15 3.97
CA GLY A 122 0.87 -18.53 3.48
C GLY A 122 2.00 -19.28 4.19
N SER A 123 2.38 -18.87 5.40
CA SER A 123 3.41 -19.55 6.18
C SER A 123 2.95 -20.95 6.60
N ILE A 124 3.90 -21.89 6.63
CA ILE A 124 3.67 -23.25 7.09
C ILE A 124 3.20 -23.24 8.56
N LYS A 125 3.72 -22.30 9.37
CA LYS A 125 3.29 -22.09 10.76
C LYS A 125 1.78 -21.87 10.87
N LYS A 126 1.21 -21.03 10.00
CA LYS A 126 -0.23 -20.77 9.98
C LYS A 126 -1.02 -21.99 9.50
N GLN A 127 -0.54 -22.70 8.47
CA GLN A 127 -1.20 -23.92 7.99
C GLN A 127 -1.27 -25.00 9.08
N LEU A 128 -0.17 -25.23 9.82
CA LEU A 128 -0.13 -26.16 10.94
C LEU A 128 -1.06 -25.73 12.08
N LYS A 129 -1.14 -24.42 12.38
CA LYS A 129 -2.08 -23.89 13.37
C LYS A 129 -3.53 -24.19 12.99
N ILE A 130 -3.92 -23.90 11.74
CA ILE A 130 -5.27 -24.17 11.22
C ILE A 130 -5.59 -25.66 11.29
N LEU A 131 -4.62 -26.52 10.93
CA LEU A 131 -4.80 -27.97 11.02
C LEU A 131 -5.04 -28.42 12.48
N LYS A 132 -4.23 -27.91 13.42
CA LYS A 132 -4.39 -28.19 14.85
C LYS A 132 -5.76 -27.76 15.37
N GLU A 133 -6.23 -26.58 14.98
CA GLU A 133 -7.57 -26.08 15.34
C GLU A 133 -8.72 -26.92 14.76
N LYS A 134 -8.51 -27.61 13.64
CA LYS A 134 -9.50 -28.51 13.03
C LYS A 134 -9.50 -29.93 13.61
N LEU A 135 -8.48 -30.29 14.36
CA LEU A 135 -8.31 -31.62 14.96
C LEU A 135 -8.70 -31.65 16.45
N ILE A 136 -9.15 -30.51 17.01
CA ILE A 136 -9.62 -30.34 18.38
C ILE A 136 -11.12 -30.08 18.35
#